data_AF-A0A937WKS1-F1
#
_entry.id   AF-A0A937WKS1-F1
#
_cell.length_a   1.000
_cell.length_b   1.000
_cell.length_c   1.000
_cell.angle_alpha   90.00
_cell.angle_beta   90.00
_cell.angle_gamma   90.00
#
_symmetry.space_group_name_H-M   'P 1'
#
loop_
_entity.id
_entity.type
_entity.pdbx_description
1 polymer ?
#
loop_
_entity_poly.entity_id
_entity_poly.type
_entity_poly.pdbx_seq_one_letter_code
_entity_poly.pdbx_strand_id
1 'polypeptide(L)'
;MLATKIMSEAGFYWLTRVKVQGTLTCDANSQVKRYELYQFLQSFCPFRQELSEWVSKRTRQSQGANGIDVNVRWGKTEKLPCRLLAVRVPQEVAHQRHRQLRARLQEKGKTPSQRQLQMADGTVLATNVEEHLLSLYAAIALLRLRWQIKLLFKLWKQHGRLDQRLGESG
;
A
#
# COMPACT_ATOMS: atom_id res chain seq x y z
N MET A 1 -11.04 -2.73 5.70
CA MET A 1 -9.98 -2.36 4.74
C MET A 1 -10.69 -1.89 3.49
N LEU A 2 -10.76 -0.59 3.22
CA LEU A 2 -11.48 -0.07 2.04
C LEU A 2 -10.49 0.03 0.88
N ALA A 3 -10.57 -0.90 -0.06
CA ALA A 3 -9.95 -0.78 -1.37
C ALA A 3 -10.65 0.36 -2.13
N THR A 4 -9.90 1.26 -2.76
CA THR A 4 -10.49 2.14 -3.78
C THR A 4 -10.68 1.25 -5.01
N LYS A 5 -11.93 1.02 -5.40
CA LYS A 5 -12.29 0.27 -6.62
C LYS A 5 -12.80 1.27 -7.64
N ILE A 6 -12.30 1.19 -8.86
CA ILE A 6 -12.79 1.97 -10.00
C ILE A 6 -13.13 0.96 -11.10
N MET A 7 -14.36 1.04 -11.61
CA MET A 7 -14.76 0.33 -12.83
C MET A 7 -14.52 1.27 -14.01
N SER A 8 -13.83 0.78 -15.03
CA SER A 8 -13.62 1.48 -16.30
C SER A 8 -13.99 0.56 -17.45
N GLU A 9 -14.15 1.10 -18.66
CA GLU A 9 -14.38 0.30 -19.88
C GLU A 9 -13.25 -0.72 -20.13
N ALA A 10 -12.04 -0.46 -19.64
CA ALA A 10 -10.88 -1.35 -19.70
C ALA A 10 -10.82 -2.42 -18.58
N GLY A 11 -11.80 -2.44 -17.66
CA GLY A 11 -11.91 -3.44 -16.59
C GLY A 11 -11.88 -2.87 -15.16
N PHE A 12 -11.65 -3.78 -14.21
CA PHE A 12 -11.68 -3.50 -12.76
C PHE A 12 -10.30 -3.16 -12.22
N TYR A 13 -10.13 -1.93 -11.72
CA TYR A 13 -8.89 -1.51 -11.07
C TYR A 13 -9.08 -1.29 -9.57
N TRP A 14 -8.07 -1.66 -8.79
CA TRP A 14 -8.06 -1.43 -7.36
C TRP A 14 -6.70 -0.97 -6.83
N LEU A 15 -6.76 -0.14 -5.80
CA LEU A 15 -5.59 0.29 -5.02
C LEU A 15 -5.95 0.15 -3.54
N THR A 16 -5.15 -0.58 -2.79
CA THR A 16 -5.39 -0.80 -1.35
C THR A 16 -4.11 -0.67 -0.53
N ARG A 17 -4.24 -0.07 0.66
CA ARG A 17 -3.13 -0.05 1.62
C ARG A 17 -3.08 -1.37 2.37
N VAL A 18 -1.93 -2.03 2.29
CA VAL A 18 -1.66 -3.26 3.01
C VAL A 18 -1.26 -2.92 4.45
N LYS A 19 -2.01 -3.44 5.43
CA LYS A 19 -1.79 -3.19 6.87
C LYS A 19 -1.57 -4.46 7.68
N VAL A 20 -1.74 -5.63 7.07
CA VAL A 20 -1.86 -6.91 7.75
C VAL A 20 -0.84 -7.88 7.18
N GLN A 21 -0.54 -8.91 7.97
CA GLN A 21 0.23 -10.07 7.52
C GLN A 21 -0.47 -10.71 6.32
N GLY A 22 0.29 -10.95 5.27
CA GLY A 22 -0.17 -11.60 4.06
C GLY A 22 0.98 -12.41 3.51
N THR A 23 0.65 -13.57 2.95
CA THR A 23 1.61 -14.34 2.17
C THR A 23 1.56 -13.83 0.74
N LEU A 24 2.73 -13.61 0.17
CA LEU A 24 2.91 -13.26 -1.21
C LEU A 24 3.86 -14.26 -1.86
N THR A 25 3.68 -14.48 -3.15
CA THR A 25 4.59 -15.26 -3.97
C THR A 25 5.12 -14.39 -5.08
N CYS A 26 6.43 -14.40 -5.29
CA CYS A 26 7.05 -13.75 -6.43
C CYS A 26 7.87 -14.77 -7.23
N ASP A 27 7.86 -14.62 -8.55
CA ASP A 27 8.67 -15.44 -9.44
C ASP A 27 10.10 -14.91 -9.42
N ALA A 28 10.92 -15.52 -8.55
CA ALA A 28 12.33 -15.21 -8.43
C ALA A 28 13.15 -16.35 -9.07
N ASN A 29 13.59 -16.13 -10.31
CA ASN A 29 14.46 -16.98 -11.13
C ASN A 29 13.79 -18.29 -11.54
N SER A 30 12.61 -18.18 -12.16
CA SER A 30 11.79 -19.34 -12.59
C SER A 30 11.36 -20.27 -11.45
N GLN A 31 11.58 -19.86 -10.19
CA GLN A 31 11.08 -20.53 -9.00
C GLN A 31 10.09 -19.62 -8.26
N VAL A 32 8.89 -20.14 -8.02
CA VAL A 32 7.86 -19.48 -7.20
C VAL A 32 8.31 -19.56 -5.74
N LYS A 33 8.83 -18.46 -5.19
CA LYS A 33 9.18 -18.41 -3.76
C LYS A 33 8.04 -17.78 -2.96
N ARG A 34 7.70 -18.41 -1.84
CA ARG A 34 6.68 -17.94 -0.90
C ARG A 34 7.34 -17.09 0.18
N TYR A 35 6.85 -15.87 0.35
CA TYR A 35 7.33 -14.96 1.39
C TYR A 35 6.16 -14.49 2.25
N GLU A 36 6.41 -14.33 3.54
CA GLU A 36 5.62 -13.41 4.36
C GLU A 36 5.89 -11.97 3.91
N LEU A 37 4.86 -11.12 3.84
CA LEU A 37 5.00 -9.71 3.43
C LEU A 37 6.17 -9.02 4.13
N TYR A 38 6.35 -9.29 5.42
CA TYR A 38 7.41 -8.68 6.19
C TYR A 38 8.79 -9.18 5.79
N GLN A 39 8.98 -10.49 5.62
CA GLN A 39 10.23 -11.06 5.15
C GLN A 39 10.57 -10.57 3.75
N PHE A 40 9.55 -10.45 2.89
CA PHE A 40 9.68 -9.85 1.57
C PHE A 40 10.12 -8.39 1.66
N LEU A 41 9.47 -7.55 2.46
CA LEU A 41 9.89 -6.16 2.57
C LEU A 41 11.31 -6.04 3.15
N GLN A 42 11.74 -6.95 4.02
CA GLN A 42 13.12 -7.00 4.50
C GLN A 42 14.11 -7.44 3.40
N SER A 43 13.73 -8.39 2.55
CA SER A 43 14.60 -8.86 1.46
C SER A 43 14.61 -7.94 0.25
N PHE A 44 13.59 -7.06 0.10
CA PHE A 44 13.48 -6.10 -1.00
C PHE A 44 13.86 -4.66 -0.58
N CYS A 45 13.82 -4.33 0.71
CA CYS A 45 14.41 -3.12 1.26
C CYS A 45 15.56 -3.54 2.20
N PRO A 46 16.81 -3.66 1.72
CA PRO A 46 17.94 -3.83 2.63
C PRO A 46 17.98 -2.63 3.58
N PHE A 47 17.61 -2.86 4.84
CA PHE A 47 17.66 -1.86 5.91
C PHE A 47 19.10 -1.55 6.35
N ARG A 48 20.08 -2.25 5.77
CA ARG A 48 21.53 -2.05 5.84
C ARG A 48 22.13 -2.93 4.74
N GLN A 49 23.05 -2.36 3.95
CA GLN A 49 23.95 -3.00 2.97
C GLN A 49 23.43 -3.29 1.55
N GLU A 50 24.12 -2.61 0.62
CA GLU A 50 24.38 -2.82 -0.80
C GLU A 50 23.20 -3.18 -1.72
N LEU A 51 22.54 -2.11 -2.18
CA LEU A 51 21.56 -2.08 -3.25
C LEU A 51 22.10 -2.47 -4.65
N SER A 52 23.42 -2.49 -4.86
CA SER A 52 24.03 -2.59 -6.20
C SER A 52 23.89 -3.97 -6.86
N GLU A 53 24.13 -5.07 -6.13
CA GLU A 53 24.02 -6.42 -6.70
C GLU A 53 22.56 -6.85 -6.88
N TRP A 54 21.67 -6.29 -6.07
CA TRP A 54 20.27 -6.68 -5.99
C TRP A 54 19.40 -6.02 -7.07
N VAL A 55 19.61 -4.73 -7.35
CA VAL A 55 18.91 -3.98 -8.42
C VAL A 55 19.23 -4.53 -9.81
N SER A 56 20.44 -5.08 -9.97
CA SER A 56 20.97 -5.53 -11.26
C SER A 56 20.23 -6.72 -11.88
N LYS A 57 19.44 -7.48 -11.09
CA LYS A 57 18.81 -8.73 -11.56
C LYS A 57 17.31 -8.70 -11.85
N ARG A 58 16.56 -7.63 -11.57
CA ARG A 58 15.11 -7.64 -11.87
C ARG A 58 14.48 -6.27 -12.14
N THR A 59 14.01 -6.18 -13.39
CA THR A 59 12.91 -5.36 -13.94
C THR A 59 13.15 -3.85 -14.07
N ARG A 60 13.06 -3.42 -15.34
CA ARG A 60 13.23 -2.08 -15.87
C ARG A 60 12.31 -1.08 -15.17
N GLN A 61 12.89 0.08 -14.81
CA GLN A 61 12.27 1.40 -14.62
C GLN A 61 11.10 1.38 -13.63
N SER A 62 11.27 1.52 -12.31
CA SER A 62 11.20 2.84 -11.63
C SER A 62 11.84 2.82 -10.22
N GLN A 63 13.11 2.43 -10.09
CA GLN A 63 13.79 2.45 -8.80
C GLN A 63 14.31 3.85 -8.46
N GLY A 64 13.44 4.71 -7.93
CA GLY A 64 13.90 5.83 -7.09
C GLY A 64 14.41 5.27 -5.77
N ALA A 65 15.51 5.83 -5.25
CA ALA A 65 16.31 5.32 -4.12
C ALA A 65 15.58 4.97 -2.79
N ASN A 66 14.25 5.16 -2.71
CA ASN A 66 13.44 4.97 -1.50
C ASN A 66 12.14 4.17 -1.71
N GLY A 67 11.99 3.46 -2.83
CA GLY A 67 10.76 2.73 -3.13
C GLY A 67 10.92 1.44 -3.94
N ILE A 68 9.95 0.54 -3.80
CA ILE A 68 9.83 -0.74 -4.51
C ILE A 68 8.55 -0.74 -5.33
N ASP A 69 8.65 -1.26 -6.55
CA ASP A 69 7.53 -1.57 -7.43
C ASP A 69 7.74 -2.96 -8.03
N VAL A 70 6.94 -3.95 -7.63
CA VAL A 70 7.15 -5.35 -8.00
C VAL A 70 5.85 -6.09 -8.26
N ASN A 71 5.84 -6.86 -9.35
CA ASN A 71 4.76 -7.81 -9.63
C ASN A 71 4.84 -9.00 -8.65
N VAL A 72 3.72 -9.29 -8.00
CA VAL A 72 3.56 -10.39 -7.05
C VAL A 72 2.23 -11.11 -7.31
N ARG A 73 2.09 -12.32 -6.77
CA ARG A 73 0.78 -12.93 -6.59
C ARG A 73 0.43 -12.92 -5.11
N TRP A 74 -0.71 -12.33 -4.76
CA TRP A 74 -1.13 -12.08 -3.40
C TRP A 74 -2.30 -12.98 -3.00
N GLY A 75 -2.19 -13.63 -1.84
CA GLY A 75 -3.28 -14.44 -1.27
C GLY A 75 -2.81 -15.78 -0.75
N LYS A 76 -3.61 -16.38 0.15
CA LYS A 76 -3.32 -17.69 0.74
C LYS A 76 -3.78 -18.86 -0.15
N THR A 77 -4.98 -18.74 -0.71
CA THR A 77 -5.62 -19.77 -1.55
C THR A 77 -5.61 -19.32 -3.01
N GLU A 78 -6.28 -18.20 -3.29
CA GLU A 78 -6.26 -17.58 -4.62
C GLU A 78 -5.11 -16.59 -4.72
N LYS A 79 -4.18 -16.85 -5.65
CA LYS A 79 -2.96 -16.07 -5.85
C LYS A 79 -3.21 -14.99 -6.91
N LEU A 80 -3.85 -13.90 -6.50
CA LEU A 80 -4.23 -12.81 -7.41
C LEU A 80 -2.98 -12.08 -7.93
N PRO A 81 -2.77 -11.97 -9.25
CA PRO A 81 -1.68 -11.18 -9.80
C PRO A 81 -1.91 -9.69 -9.51
N CYS A 82 -0.93 -9.05 -8.90
CA CYS A 82 -0.96 -7.63 -8.59
C CYS A 82 0.45 -7.07 -8.41
N ARG A 83 0.59 -5.74 -8.47
CA ARG A 83 1.79 -5.01 -8.06
C ARG A 83 1.75 -4.72 -6.57
N LEU A 84 2.89 -4.96 -5.91
CA LEU A 84 3.18 -4.48 -4.58
C LEU A 84 4.06 -3.24 -4.70
N LEU A 85 3.57 -2.15 -4.14
CA LEU A 85 4.21 -0.84 -4.15
C LEU A 85 4.59 -0.49 -2.72
N ALA A 86 5.85 -0.18 -2.46
CA ALA A 86 6.29 0.20 -1.12
C ALA A 86 7.20 1.42 -1.15
N VAL A 87 7.01 2.35 -0.23
CA VAL A 87 7.92 3.49 -0.03
C VAL A 87 8.26 3.66 1.43
N ARG A 88 9.50 4.02 1.72
CA ARG A 88 9.88 4.50 3.05
C ARG A 88 9.26 5.87 3.30
N VAL A 89 8.85 6.11 4.54
CA VAL A 89 8.44 7.45 4.96
C VAL A 89 9.61 8.16 5.64
N PRO A 90 9.63 9.51 5.63
CA PRO A 90 10.62 10.28 6.39
C PRO A 90 10.64 9.86 7.87
N GLN A 91 11.82 9.97 8.50
CA GLN A 91 12.04 9.48 9.86
C GLN A 91 11.10 10.14 10.87
N GLU A 92 10.79 11.41 10.69
CA GLU A 92 9.85 12.17 11.53
C GLU A 92 8.44 11.55 11.47
N VAL A 93 8.01 11.16 10.27
CA VAL A 93 6.72 10.50 10.03
C VAL A 93 6.74 9.09 10.61
N ALA A 94 7.86 8.37 10.49
CA ALA A 94 8.03 7.05 11.10
C ALA A 94 7.90 7.12 12.63
N HIS A 95 8.64 8.03 13.27
CA HIS A 95 8.57 8.26 14.72
C HIS A 95 7.16 8.65 15.17
N GLN A 96 6.47 9.52 14.43
CA GLN A 96 5.08 9.87 14.74
C GLN A 96 4.17 8.64 14.66
N ARG A 97 4.32 7.80 13.63
CA ARG A 97 3.55 6.56 13.49
C ARG A 97 3.88 5.55 14.59
N HIS A 98 5.13 5.47 15.04
CA HIS A 98 5.53 4.65 16.18
C HIS A 98 4.82 5.08 17.46
N ARG A 99 4.81 6.39 17.75
CA ARG A 99 4.10 6.94 18.92
C ARG A 99 2.61 6.62 18.87
N GLN A 100 1.96 6.86 17.72
CA GLN A 100 0.54 6.55 17.52
C GLN A 100 0.24 5.06 17.66
N LEU A 101 1.10 4.19 17.12
CA LEU A 101 0.96 2.75 17.24
C LEU A 101 1.09 2.28 18.69
N ARG A 102 2.08 2.81 19.44
CA ARG A 102 2.27 2.54 20.87
C ARG A 102 1.03 2.93 21.68
N ALA A 103 0.56 4.18 21.52
CA ALA A 103 -0.63 4.67 22.21
C ALA A 103 -1.86 3.78 21.96
N ARG A 104 -2.15 3.47 20.69
CA ARG A 104 -3.28 2.63 20.31
C ARG A 104 -3.22 1.21 20.86
N LEU A 105 -2.02 0.64 21.02
CA LEU A 105 -1.87 -0.70 21.59
C LEU A 105 -1.89 -0.68 23.11
N GLN A 106 -1.35 0.38 23.73
CA GLN A 106 -1.40 0.59 25.16
C GLN A 106 -2.83 0.72 25.68
N GLU A 107 -3.71 1.43 24.96
CA GLU A 107 -5.17 1.46 25.22
C GLU A 107 -5.80 0.05 25.25
N LYS A 108 -5.13 -0.94 24.64
CA LYS A 108 -5.57 -2.33 24.58
C LYS A 108 -4.73 -3.26 25.46
N GLY A 109 -3.88 -2.72 26.33
CA GLY A 109 -2.98 -3.48 27.21
C GLY A 109 -1.88 -4.25 26.46
N LYS A 110 -1.52 -3.83 25.24
CA LYS A 110 -0.53 -4.52 24.39
C LYS A 110 0.64 -3.62 24.04
N THR A 111 1.79 -4.22 23.76
CA THR A 111 2.98 -3.55 23.23
C THR A 111 3.16 -3.86 21.74
N PRO A 112 3.64 -2.89 20.93
CA PRO A 112 3.93 -3.16 19.52
C PRO A 112 5.13 -4.10 19.38
N SER A 113 5.00 -5.07 18.48
CA SER A 113 6.15 -5.89 18.06
C SER A 113 7.07 -5.11 17.13
N GLN A 114 8.34 -5.54 17.05
CA GLN A 114 9.33 -4.97 16.13
C GLN A 114 8.83 -4.98 14.68
N ARG A 115 8.14 -6.07 14.27
CA ARG A 115 7.51 -6.19 12.95
C ARG A 115 6.49 -5.06 12.69
N GLN A 116 5.69 -4.70 13.68
CA GLN A 116 4.69 -3.63 13.52
C GLN A 116 5.33 -2.24 13.45
N LEU A 117 6.41 -2.00 14.20
CA LEU A 117 7.18 -0.76 14.14
C LEU A 117 7.85 -0.60 12.77
N GLN A 118 8.51 -1.65 12.27
CA GLN A 118 9.13 -1.63 10.94
C GLN A 118 8.11 -1.42 9.81
N MET A 119 6.92 -2.03 9.92
CA MET A 119 5.82 -1.77 8.97
C MET A 119 5.30 -0.32 9.05
N ALA A 120 5.48 0.36 10.18
CA ALA A 120 5.10 1.76 10.34
C ALA A 120 6.09 2.72 9.64
N ASP A 121 7.35 2.30 9.45
CA ASP A 121 8.40 3.05 8.74
C ASP A 121 8.16 3.14 7.23
N GLY A 122 7.17 2.41 6.72
CA GLY A 122 6.85 2.34 5.31
C GLY A 122 5.38 2.56 5.01
N THR A 123 5.09 2.81 3.75
CA THR A 123 3.74 2.74 3.20
C THR A 123 3.74 1.68 2.13
N VAL A 124 2.92 0.65 2.32
CA VAL A 124 2.79 -0.48 1.40
C VAL A 124 1.39 -0.46 0.80
N LEU A 125 1.33 -0.51 -0.52
CA LEU A 125 0.13 -0.57 -1.33
C LEU A 125 0.16 -1.84 -2.19
N ALA A 126 -1.01 -2.35 -2.52
CA ALA A 126 -1.18 -3.36 -3.54
C ALA A 126 -2.17 -2.83 -4.58
N THR A 127 -1.92 -3.13 -5.85
CA THR A 127 -2.77 -2.71 -6.97
C THR A 127 -2.66 -3.66 -8.15
N ASN A 128 -3.71 -3.81 -8.94
CA ASN A 128 -3.64 -4.49 -10.24
C ASN A 128 -3.48 -3.52 -11.42
N VAL A 129 -3.34 -2.21 -11.17
CA VAL A 129 -3.11 -1.22 -12.22
C VAL A 129 -1.70 -1.38 -12.75
N GLU A 130 -1.51 -1.30 -14.06
CA GLU A 130 -0.20 -1.41 -14.70
C GLU A 130 0.69 -0.19 -14.44
N GLU A 131 2.01 -0.37 -14.57
CA GLU A 131 2.99 0.67 -14.24
C GLU A 131 2.87 1.92 -15.11
N HIS A 132 2.58 1.74 -16.40
CA HIS A 132 2.42 2.84 -17.34
C HIS A 132 1.18 3.72 -17.04
N LEU A 133 0.18 3.18 -16.35
CA LEU A 133 -1.03 3.93 -15.92
C LEU A 133 -0.89 4.51 -14.52
N LEU A 134 -0.19 3.81 -13.62
CA LEU A 134 -0.03 4.21 -12.24
C LEU A 134 1.39 3.91 -11.75
N SER A 135 2.21 4.96 -11.73
CA SER A 135 3.53 4.92 -11.13
C SER A 135 3.46 4.83 -9.59
N LEU A 136 4.54 4.35 -8.98
CA LEU A 136 4.69 4.27 -7.53
C LEU A 136 4.36 5.60 -6.83
N TYR A 137 4.94 6.71 -7.30
CA TYR A 137 4.74 8.02 -6.70
C TYR A 137 3.32 8.55 -6.89
N ALA A 138 2.71 8.31 -8.07
CA ALA A 138 1.31 8.64 -8.31
C ALA A 138 0.38 7.87 -7.37
N ALA A 139 0.62 6.57 -7.16
CA ALA A 139 -0.16 5.77 -6.21
C ALA A 139 -0.07 6.30 -4.76
N ILE A 140 1.12 6.74 -4.34
CA ILE A 140 1.32 7.35 -3.03
C ILE A 140 0.62 8.71 -2.92
N ALA A 141 0.68 9.54 -3.97
CA ALA A 141 -0.04 10.80 -4.03
C ALA A 141 -1.56 10.59 -3.92
N LEU A 142 -2.11 9.63 -4.67
CA LEU A 142 -3.53 9.24 -4.58
C LEU A 142 -3.92 8.79 -3.17
N LEU A 143 -3.07 8.01 -2.50
CA LEU A 143 -3.31 7.60 -1.11
C LEU A 143 -3.39 8.81 -0.17
N ARG A 144 -2.52 9.82 -0.35
CA ARG A 144 -2.54 11.05 0.45
C ARG A 144 -3.80 11.87 0.18
N LEU A 145 -4.18 12.02 -1.09
CA LEU A 145 -5.37 12.77 -1.51
C LEU A 145 -6.68 12.11 -1.11
N ARG A 146 -6.71 10.80 -0.88
CA ARG A 146 -7.92 10.07 -0.47
C ARG A 146 -8.61 10.69 0.75
N TRP A 147 -7.86 11.22 1.71
CA TRP A 147 -8.46 11.89 2.87
C TRP A 147 -9.06 13.25 2.54
N GLN A 148 -8.41 14.04 1.67
CA GLN A 148 -8.93 15.32 1.19
C GLN A 148 -10.25 15.11 0.44
N ILE A 149 -10.31 14.12 -0.45
CA ILE A 149 -11.52 13.77 -1.18
C ILE A 149 -12.64 13.34 -0.22
N LYS A 150 -12.33 12.53 0.80
CA LYS A 150 -13.32 12.12 1.81
C LYS A 150 -13.84 13.33 2.61
N LEU A 151 -12.98 14.26 2.96
CA LEU A 151 -13.37 15.49 3.67
C LEU A 151 -14.23 16.38 2.80
N LEU A 152 -13.87 16.55 1.52
CA LEU A 152 -14.67 17.29 0.55
C LEU A 152 -16.07 16.70 0.41
N PHE A 153 -16.20 15.38 0.28
CA PHE A 153 -17.51 14.72 0.25
C PHE A 153 -18.29 14.88 1.56
N LYS A 154 -17.62 14.88 2.73
CA LYS A 154 -18.29 15.16 4.01
C LYS A 154 -18.82 16.59 4.05
N LEU A 155 -18.02 17.56 3.63
CA LEU A 155 -18.40 18.97 3.58
C LEU A 155 -19.57 19.19 2.61
N TRP A 156 -19.53 18.58 1.42
CA TRP A 156 -20.64 18.68 0.46
C TRP A 156 -21.93 18.04 0.96
N LYS A 157 -21.86 16.96 1.76
CA LYS A 157 -23.05 16.41 2.41
C LYS A 157 -23.57 17.30 3.54
N GLN A 158 -22.66 17.89 4.33
CA GLN A 158 -23.05 18.77 5.45
C GLN A 158 -23.62 20.11 4.99
N HIS A 159 -23.08 20.71 3.93
CA HIS A 159 -23.47 22.04 3.47
C HIS A 159 -24.34 22.03 2.20
N GLY A 160 -24.26 20.99 1.37
CA GLY A 160 -24.89 20.95 0.05
C GLY A 160 -26.26 20.28 -0.02
N ARG A 161 -26.79 19.71 1.08
CA ARG A 161 -28.07 18.97 1.15
C ARG A 161 -28.30 18.00 -0.04
N LEU A 162 -27.23 17.37 -0.52
CA LEU A 162 -27.29 16.43 -1.67
C LEU A 162 -28.06 15.13 -1.35
N ASP A 163 -28.52 14.99 -0.10
CA ASP A 163 -29.37 13.96 0.47
C ASP A 163 -30.87 14.25 0.34
N GLN A 164 -31.30 15.46 -0.06
CA GLN A 164 -32.73 15.82 -0.13
C GLN A 164 -33.39 15.65 -1.51
N ARG A 165 -32.69 15.24 -2.57
CA ARG A 165 -33.25 15.23 -3.94
C ARG A 165 -33.49 13.85 -4.58
N LEU A 166 -33.74 12.81 -3.79
CA LEU A 166 -34.16 11.48 -4.29
C LEU A 166 -35.38 10.92 -3.54
N GLY A 167 -36.29 11.80 -3.14
CA GLY A 167 -37.56 11.43 -2.55
C GLY A 167 -38.55 12.56 -2.74
N GLU A 168 -39.02 12.73 -3.98
CA GLU A 168 -40.28 13.36 -4.38
C GLU A 168 -40.19 13.67 -5.87
N SER A 169 -40.80 12.81 -6.69
CA SER A 169 -41.55 13.14 -7.92
C SER A 169 -41.89 11.85 -8.68
N GLY A 170 -43.18 11.55 -8.79
CA GLY A 170 -43.78 10.71 -9.83
C GLY A 170 -44.09 9.27 -9.44
#